data_AF-A0A2H0KPD2-F1
#
_entry.id   AF-A0A2H0KPD2-F1
#
_cell.length_a   1.000
_cell.length_b   1.000
_cell.length_c   1.000
_cell.angle_alpha   90.00
_cell.angle_beta   90.00
_cell.angle_gamma   90.00
#
_symmetry.space_group_name_H-M   'P 1'
#
loop_
_entity.id
_entity.type
_entity.pdbx_description
1 polymer ?
#
loop_
_entity_poly.entity_id
_entity_poly.type
_entity_poly.pdbx_seq_one_letter_code
_entity_poly.pdbx_strand_id
1 'polypeptide(L)'
;MKKIVLCVPNISEGRDWGKINQIASAAEIPGCKLLDVAPDVDHNRTVITFAGGPRVVQFAALKLIIKAAELIDMSKHKGEHPRMGAVDVCPFVPFRGVSMEDCVKLAR
;
A
#
# COMPACT_ATOMS: atom_id res chain seq x y z
N MET A 1 3.66 11.54 23.14
CA MET A 1 3.63 10.13 22.69
C MET A 1 3.97 10.06 21.20
N LYS A 2 4.73 9.06 20.74
CA LYS A 2 5.10 8.93 19.33
C LYS A 2 3.91 8.42 18.50
N LYS A 3 3.44 9.24 17.55
CA LYS A 3 2.32 8.95 16.65
C LYS A 3 2.70 7.86 15.63
N ILE A 4 1.87 6.83 15.47
CA ILE A 4 2.03 5.76 14.49
C ILE A 4 0.69 5.51 13.80
N VAL A 5 0.72 5.44 12.48
CA VAL A 5 -0.39 5.06 11.60
C VAL A 5 0.04 3.85 10.77
N LEU A 6 -0.91 2.97 10.45
CA LEU A 6 -0.73 1.90 9.48
C LEU A 6 -1.29 2.34 8.13
N CYS A 7 -0.69 1.88 7.05
CA CYS A 7 -1.30 1.93 5.73
C CYS A 7 -1.32 0.52 5.13
N VAL A 8 -2.44 0.16 4.52
CA VAL A 8 -2.71 -1.21 4.07
C VAL A 8 -3.15 -1.24 2.60
N PRO A 9 -2.35 -0.70 1.65
CA PRO A 9 -2.77 -0.65 0.26
C PRO A 9 -2.90 -2.02 -0.38
N ASN A 10 -3.71 -2.07 -1.42
CA ASN A 10 -3.92 -3.27 -2.21
C ASN A 10 -3.57 -3.02 -3.67
N ILE A 11 -2.68 -3.83 -4.21
CA ILE A 11 -2.25 -3.72 -5.60
C ILE A 11 -2.82 -4.85 -6.43
N SER A 12 -3.12 -4.57 -7.69
CA SER A 12 -3.61 -5.52 -8.70
C SER A 12 -2.46 -6.30 -9.35
N GLU A 13 -1.70 -7.00 -8.51
CA GLU A 13 -0.64 -7.93 -8.90
C GLU A 13 -0.44 -8.90 -7.73
N GLY A 14 -0.47 -10.20 -7.99
CA GLY A 14 -0.32 -11.27 -6.99
C GLY A 14 0.56 -12.42 -7.45
N ARG A 15 1.20 -12.32 -8.63
CA ARG A 15 1.90 -13.43 -9.28
C ARG A 15 3.37 -13.11 -9.56
N ASP A 16 3.65 -11.90 -10.02
CA ASP A 16 5.01 -11.44 -10.30
C ASP A 16 5.67 -10.89 -9.02
N TRP A 17 6.39 -11.77 -8.32
CA TRP A 17 7.16 -11.39 -7.12
C TRP A 17 8.18 -10.27 -7.38
N GLY A 18 8.73 -10.18 -8.59
CA GLY A 18 9.66 -9.11 -8.96
C GLY A 18 9.00 -7.75 -8.93
N LYS A 19 7.78 -7.63 -9.47
CA LYS A 19 6.99 -6.39 -9.38
C LYS A 19 6.51 -6.13 -7.95
N ILE A 20 5.97 -7.15 -7.28
CA ILE A 20 5.45 -7.03 -5.91
C ILE A 20 6.52 -6.47 -4.98
N ASN A 21 7.73 -7.05 -5.02
CA ASN A 21 8.84 -6.61 -4.18
C ASN A 21 9.27 -5.18 -4.51
N GLN A 22 9.39 -4.82 -5.79
CA GLN A 22 9.72 -3.44 -6.18
C GLN A 22 8.68 -2.41 -5.70
N ILE A 23 7.40 -2.76 -5.78
CA ILE A 23 6.29 -1.91 -5.32
C ILE A 23 6.28 -1.80 -3.80
N ALA A 24 6.40 -2.91 -3.07
CA ALA A 24 6.41 -2.93 -1.61
C ALA A 24 7.63 -2.20 -1.03
N SER A 25 8.83 -2.42 -1.57
CA SER A 25 10.05 -1.73 -1.15
C SER A 25 10.00 -0.22 -1.38
N ALA A 26 9.18 0.28 -2.31
CA ALA A 26 9.04 1.73 -2.53
C ALA A 26 8.41 2.46 -1.31
N ALA A 27 7.64 1.75 -0.47
CA ALA A 27 7.09 2.26 0.77
C ALA A 27 8.10 2.24 1.94
N GLU A 28 9.23 1.55 1.80
CA GLU A 28 10.27 1.46 2.82
C GLU A 28 11.20 2.68 2.72
N ILE A 29 10.92 3.67 3.57
CA ILE A 29 11.64 4.95 3.63
C ILE A 29 12.00 5.28 5.08
N PRO A 30 12.96 6.19 5.35
CA PRO A 30 13.28 6.58 6.73
C PRO A 30 12.04 6.99 7.53
N GLY A 31 11.75 6.26 8.60
CA GLY A 31 10.58 6.48 9.46
C GLY A 31 9.29 5.74 9.05
N CYS A 32 9.33 4.94 7.97
CA CYS A 32 8.31 4.00 7.55
C CYS A 32 8.91 2.60 7.47
N LYS A 33 8.25 1.60 8.05
CA LYS A 33 8.70 0.21 8.00
C LYS A 33 7.66 -0.65 7.30
N LEU A 34 8.11 -1.46 6.35
CA LEU A 34 7.33 -2.53 5.77
C LEU A 34 7.12 -3.62 6.82
N LEU A 35 5.86 -3.97 7.08
CA LEU A 35 5.49 -4.95 8.10
C LEU A 35 5.11 -6.30 7.49
N ASP A 36 4.38 -6.29 6.37
CA ASP A 36 3.90 -7.50 5.72
C ASP A 36 3.64 -7.27 4.21
N VAL A 37 3.79 -8.35 3.44
CA VAL A 37 3.47 -8.43 2.01
C VAL A 37 2.80 -9.78 1.76
N ALA A 38 1.49 -9.76 1.53
CA ALA A 38 0.66 -10.94 1.41
C ALA A 38 0.03 -11.02 0.00
N PRO A 39 0.72 -11.67 -0.97
CA PRO A 39 0.16 -11.89 -2.29
C PRO A 39 -0.82 -13.06 -2.31
N ASP A 40 -1.82 -12.93 -3.18
CA ASP A 40 -2.82 -13.94 -3.50
C ASP A 40 -2.80 -14.17 -5.01
N VAL A 41 -2.35 -15.37 -5.40
CA VAL A 41 -2.13 -15.77 -6.80
C VAL A 41 -3.45 -15.92 -7.56
N ASP A 42 -4.48 -16.44 -6.90
CA ASP A 42 -5.79 -16.73 -7.50
C ASP A 42 -6.55 -15.42 -7.74
N HIS A 43 -6.57 -14.56 -6.72
CA HIS A 43 -7.18 -13.23 -6.80
C HIS A 43 -6.33 -12.22 -7.60
N ASN A 44 -5.06 -12.55 -7.89
CA ASN A 44 -4.05 -11.69 -8.51
C ASN A 44 -3.96 -10.31 -7.83
N ARG A 45 -3.86 -10.33 -6.51
CA ARG A 45 -3.85 -9.14 -5.66
C ARG A 45 -2.80 -9.31 -4.57
N THR A 46 -2.18 -8.22 -4.15
CA THR A 46 -1.31 -8.22 -2.97
C THR A 46 -1.77 -7.19 -1.96
N VAL A 47 -1.89 -7.62 -0.70
CA VAL A 47 -2.09 -6.73 0.45
C VAL A 47 -0.71 -6.39 1.02
N ILE A 48 -0.41 -5.10 1.13
CA ILE A 48 0.87 -4.62 1.66
C ILE A 48 0.57 -3.86 2.94
N THR A 49 1.32 -4.11 4.01
CA THR A 49 1.15 -3.40 5.29
C THR A 49 2.44 -2.69 5.66
N PHE A 50 2.39 -1.40 5.94
CA PHE A 50 3.52 -0.64 6.48
C PHE A 50 3.08 0.37 7.54
N ALA A 51 4.03 0.81 8.37
CA ALA A 51 3.76 1.63 9.54
C ALA A 51 4.82 2.72 9.74
N GLY A 52 4.39 3.87 10.27
CA GLY A 52 5.30 4.98 10.52
C GLY A 52 4.59 6.22 11.06
N GLY A 53 5.30 7.34 11.04
CA GLY A 53 4.70 8.64 11.39
C GLY A 53 3.69 9.09 10.32
N PRO A 54 2.61 9.83 10.68
CA PRO A 54 1.51 10.18 9.77
C PRO A 54 1.93 10.68 8.38
N ARG A 55 2.73 11.76 8.31
CA ARG A 55 3.19 12.34 7.03
C ARG A 55 4.15 11.41 6.28
N VAL A 56 4.95 10.65 7.01
CA VAL A 56 5.93 9.72 6.42
C VAL A 56 5.20 8.58 5.73
N VAL A 57 4.15 8.02 6.36
CA VAL A 57 3.33 6.96 5.78
C VAL A 57 2.56 7.46 4.56
N GLN A 58 2.05 8.69 4.58
CA GLN A 58 1.41 9.29 3.39
C GLN A 58 2.39 9.38 2.21
N PHE A 59 3.63 9.80 2.45
CA PHE A 59 4.65 9.87 1.40
C PHE A 59 5.11 8.49 0.91
N ALA A 60 5.22 7.51 1.82
CA ALA A 60 5.48 6.12 1.48
C ALA A 60 4.38 5.51 0.61
N ALA A 61 3.11 5.78 0.94
CA ALA A 61 1.96 5.36 0.14
C ALA A 61 2.02 5.96 -1.27
N LEU A 62 2.33 7.25 -1.42
CA LEU A 62 2.48 7.88 -2.73
C LEU A 62 3.58 7.23 -3.57
N LYS A 63 4.76 6.93 -2.98
CA LYS A 63 5.85 6.24 -3.67
C LYS A 63 5.45 4.85 -4.16
N LEU A 64 4.74 4.09 -3.33
CA LEU A 64 4.18 2.79 -3.69
C LEU A 64 3.21 2.91 -4.86
N ILE A 65 2.29 3.88 -4.81
CA ILE A 65 1.29 4.11 -5.86
C ILE A 65 1.96 4.45 -7.20
N ILE A 66 2.96 5.35 -7.19
CA ILE A 66 3.72 5.71 -8.40
C ILE A 66 4.40 4.45 -8.97
N LYS A 67 5.07 3.66 -8.13
CA LYS A 67 5.76 2.44 -8.57
C LYS A 67 4.79 1.38 -9.11
N ALA A 68 3.62 1.24 -8.50
CA ALA A 68 2.57 0.35 -8.98
C ALA A 68 2.04 0.78 -10.35
N ALA A 69 1.82 2.08 -10.56
CA ALA A 69 1.38 2.62 -11.85
C ALA A 69 2.40 2.42 -12.97
N GLU A 70 3.71 2.42 -12.66
CA GLU A 70 4.78 2.14 -13.63
C GLU A 70 4.84 0.66 -14.05
N LEU A 71 4.54 -0.26 -13.13
CA LEU A 71 4.79 -1.70 -13.31
C LEU A 71 3.54 -2.53 -13.64
N ILE A 72 2.35 -2.05 -13.30
CA ILE A 72 1.08 -2.77 -13.47
C ILE A 72 0.30 -2.20 -14.66
N ASP A 73 0.20 -3.00 -15.71
CA ASP A 73 -0.66 -2.73 -16.86
C ASP A 73 -2.06 -3.32 -16.63
N MET A 74 -3.00 -2.47 -16.23
CA MET A 74 -4.39 -2.87 -15.94
C MET A 74 -5.15 -3.39 -17.17
N SER A 75 -4.72 -3.07 -18.40
CA SER A 75 -5.35 -3.60 -19.61
C SER A 75 -5.12 -5.11 -19.80
N LYS A 76 -4.05 -5.63 -19.19
CA LYS A 76 -3.67 -7.05 -19.23
C LYS A 76 -4.02 -7.80 -17.94
N HIS A 77 -4.33 -7.07 -16.87
CA HIS A 77 -4.60 -7.66 -15.56
C HIS A 77 -5.88 -8.52 -15.55
N LYS A 78 -5.77 -9.75 -15.03
CA LYS A 78 -6.89 -10.68 -14.81
C LYS A 78 -6.73 -11.38 -13.46
N GLY A 79 -7.80 -11.43 -12.67
CA GLY A 79 -7.86 -12.05 -11.35
C GLY A 79 -9.32 -12.17 -10.90
N GLU A 80 -9.59 -13.06 -9.96
CA GLU A 80 -10.96 -13.34 -9.49
C GLU A 80 -11.53 -12.20 -8.62
N HIS A 81 -10.67 -11.38 -8.03
CA HIS A 81 -11.08 -10.26 -7.19
C HIS A 81 -11.54 -9.06 -8.04
N PRO A 82 -12.70 -8.43 -7.74
CA PRO A 82 -13.08 -7.16 -8.32
C PRO A 82 -12.01 -6.09 -8.09
N ARG A 83 -11.67 -5.31 -9.12
CA ARG A 83 -10.63 -4.27 -9.05
C ARG A 83 -10.87 -3.18 -10.10
N MET A 84 -10.51 -1.95 -9.74
CA MET A 84 -10.60 -0.77 -10.60
C MET A 84 -9.22 -0.20 -10.97
N GLY A 85 -8.23 -0.30 -10.08
CA GLY A 85 -6.92 0.36 -10.26
C GLY A 85 -5.71 -0.56 -10.05
N ALA A 86 -4.54 -0.10 -10.50
CA ALA A 86 -3.25 -0.73 -10.20
C ALA A 86 -2.99 -0.77 -8.68
N VAL A 87 -3.39 0.29 -7.99
CA VAL A 87 -3.68 0.30 -6.55
C VAL A 87 -5.18 0.49 -6.40
N ASP A 88 -5.87 -0.48 -5.81
CA ASP A 88 -7.33 -0.50 -5.76
C ASP A 88 -7.86 0.31 -4.56
N VAL A 89 -7.26 0.09 -3.39
CA VAL A 89 -7.53 0.85 -2.17
C VAL A 89 -6.23 1.16 -1.43
N CYS A 90 -6.21 2.28 -0.70
CA CYS A 90 -5.06 2.73 0.09
C CYS A 90 -5.52 3.31 1.44
N PRO A 91 -5.98 2.47 2.39
CA PRO A 91 -6.49 2.92 3.67
C PRO A 91 -5.37 3.34 4.63
N PHE A 92 -5.66 4.33 5.47
CA PHE A 92 -4.86 4.71 6.64
C PHE A 92 -5.62 4.30 7.91
N VAL A 93 -4.97 3.57 8.81
CA VAL A 93 -5.60 3.00 10.01
C VAL A 93 -4.90 3.53 11.27
N PRO A 94 -5.64 4.09 12.25
CA PRO A 94 -5.04 4.60 13.48
C PRO A 94 -4.44 3.45 14.30
N PHE A 95 -3.21 3.61 14.77
CA PHE A 95 -2.54 2.59 15.60
C PHE A 95 -2.15 3.12 16.97
N ARG A 96 -1.32 4.17 17.04
CA ARG A 96 -0.89 4.73 18.34
C ARG A 96 -0.82 6.24 18.31
N GLY A 97 -1.59 6.90 19.18
CA GLY A 97 -1.56 8.37 19.32
C GLY A 97 -2.06 9.11 18.07
N VAL A 98 -2.84 8.45 17.23
CA VAL A 98 -3.45 8.99 15.99
C VAL A 98 -4.96 8.76 16.08
N SER A 99 -5.75 9.78 15.80
CA SER A 99 -7.22 9.68 15.76
C SER A 99 -7.72 9.24 14.39
N MET A 100 -9.01 8.89 14.30
CA MET A 100 -9.64 8.64 13.00
C MET A 100 -9.64 9.90 12.13
N GLU A 101 -9.87 11.08 12.73
CA GLU A 101 -9.83 12.38 12.03
C GLU A 101 -8.45 12.67 11.43
N ASP A 102 -7.37 12.30 12.13
CA ASP A 102 -6.01 12.40 11.59
C ASP A 102 -5.88 11.51 10.34
N CYS A 103 -6.43 10.28 10.34
CA CYS A 103 -6.39 9.38 9.19
C CYS A 103 -7.22 9.90 8.01
N VAL A 104 -8.40 10.49 8.27
CA VAL A 104 -9.22 11.15 7.24
C VAL A 104 -8.46 12.31 6.60
N LYS A 105 -7.67 13.08 7.37
CA LYS A 105 -6.82 14.15 6.81
C LYS A 105 -5.69 13.61 5.94
N LEU A 106 -5.14 12.42 6.24
CA LEU A 106 -4.11 11.79 5.42
C LEU A 106 -4.67 11.26 4.09
N ALA A 107 -5.94 10.86 4.06
CA ALA A 107 -6.62 10.30 2.89
C ALA A 107 -7.15 11.36 1.90
N ARG A 108 -7.07 12.65 2.25
CA ARG A 108 -7.43 13.78 1.38
C ARG A 108 -6.21 14.29 0.63
#